data_AF-X1VYY1-F1
#
_entry.id   AF-X1VYY1-F1
#
_cell.length_a   1.000
_cell.length_b   1.000
_cell.length_c   1.000
_cell.angle_alpha   90.00
_cell.angle_beta   90.00
_cell.angle_gamma   90.00
#
_symmetry.space_group_name_H-M   'P 1'
#
loop_
_entity.id
_entity.type
_entity.pdbx_description
1 polymer ?
#
loop_
_entity_poly.entity_id
_entity_poly.type
_entity_poly.pdbx_seq_one_letter_code
_entity_poly.pdbx_strand_id
1 'polypeptide(L)'
;NWPLPTRAGNIFPVRQGTNLGEQVLKDLTTTEDEIEKLEILDSYAAYSQRAYQQQVAVAISFLAGRILDTLLEPNILSHLPAVDILSRGRPATKE
;
A
#
# COMPACT_ATOMS: atom_id res chain seq x y z
N ASN A 1 -11.74 21.91 9.84
CA ASN A 1 -10.45 21.84 9.11
C ASN A 1 -9.31 21.71 10.08
N TRP A 2 -8.93 20.48 10.43
CA TRP A 2 -7.76 20.22 11.26
C TRP A 2 -6.51 20.26 10.36
N PRO A 3 -5.52 21.13 10.61
CA PRO A 3 -4.34 21.17 9.77
C PRO A 3 -3.54 19.87 9.97
N LEU A 4 -3.30 19.15 8.88
CA LEU A 4 -2.36 18.04 8.89
C LEU A 4 -0.96 18.58 9.22
N PRO A 5 -0.17 17.90 10.07
CA PRO A 5 1.18 18.34 10.39
C PRO A 5 2.00 18.39 9.09
N THR A 6 2.32 19.62 8.69
CA THR A 6 3.21 19.91 7.56
C THR A 6 4.56 19.22 7.77
N ARG A 7 5.08 18.68 6.68
CA ARG A 7 6.38 18.00 6.46
C ARG A 7 7.64 18.66 7.06
N ALA A 8 7.52 19.74 7.82
CA ALA A 8 8.60 20.60 8.31
C ALA A 8 9.06 20.24 9.74
N GLY A 9 9.07 18.95 10.08
CA GLY A 9 9.59 18.43 11.35
C GLY A 9 10.74 17.42 11.17
N ASN A 10 11.38 17.39 10.00
CA ASN A 10 12.56 16.55 9.79
C ASN A 10 13.75 17.16 10.55
N ILE A 11 13.93 16.77 11.81
CA ILE A 11 15.14 17.12 12.57
C ILE A 11 16.35 16.36 11.99
N PHE A 12 16.14 15.29 11.21
CA PHE A 12 17.20 14.60 10.49
C PHE A 12 16.82 14.38 9.01
N PRO A 13 17.62 14.88 8.05
CA PRO A 13 17.41 14.57 6.64
C PRO A 13 17.80 13.10 6.41
N VAL A 14 16.78 12.23 6.30
CA VAL A 14 16.98 10.85 5.82
C VAL A 14 17.65 10.94 4.44
N ARG A 15 18.96 10.63 4.37
CA ARG A 15 19.68 10.65 3.11
C ARG A 15 19.08 9.58 2.19
N GLN A 16 18.54 10.02 1.05
CA GLN A 16 17.98 9.16 0.03
C GLN A 16 18.99 8.04 -0.34
N GLY A 17 18.56 6.79 -0.27
CA GLY A 17 19.34 5.63 -0.74
C GLY A 17 20.08 4.82 0.34
N THR A 18 19.90 5.12 1.62
CA THR A 18 20.51 4.34 2.73
C THR A 18 19.43 3.68 3.60
N ASN A 19 19.68 2.45 4.06
CA ASN A 19 18.77 1.73 4.94
C ASN A 19 18.58 2.52 6.24
N LEU A 20 17.33 2.89 6.56
CA LEU A 20 16.99 3.73 7.70
C LEU A 20 17.48 3.10 9.02
N GLY A 21 17.46 1.77 9.14
CA GLY A 21 17.97 1.08 10.32
C GLY A 21 19.48 1.20 10.48
N GLU A 22 20.24 1.21 9.40
CA GLU A 22 21.70 1.40 9.42
C GLU A 22 22.08 2.84 9.79
N GLN A 23 21.29 3.83 9.34
CA GLN A 23 21.44 5.22 9.75
C GLN A 23 21.19 5.38 11.26
N VAL A 24 20.08 4.82 11.78
CA VAL A 24 19.76 4.88 13.21
C VAL A 24 20.83 4.23 14.07
N LEU A 25 21.35 3.06 13.66
CA LEU A 25 22.45 2.39 14.36
C LEU A 25 23.71 3.26 14.37
N LYS A 26 24.04 3.88 13.23
CA LYS A 26 25.18 4.79 13.14
C LYS A 26 24.98 6.00 14.05
N ASP A 27 23.82 6.63 14.02
CA ASP A 27 23.51 7.81 14.83
C ASP A 27 23.60 7.46 16.33
N LEU A 28 23.06 6.31 16.75
CA LEU A 28 23.18 5.80 18.13
C LEU A 28 24.62 5.55 18.58
N THR A 29 25.51 5.12 17.68
CA THR A 29 26.94 4.92 18.00
C THR A 29 27.75 6.22 18.03
N THR A 30 27.28 7.25 17.33
CA THR A 30 28.02 8.52 17.18
C THR A 30 27.58 9.55 18.22
N THR A 31 26.33 9.47 18.67
CA THR A 31 25.81 10.31 19.75
C THR A 31 26.38 9.86 21.09
N GLU A 32 26.85 10.81 21.91
CA GLU A 32 27.33 10.52 23.27
C GLU A 32 26.23 10.71 24.33
N ASP A 33 25.28 11.63 24.08
CA ASP A 33 24.16 11.92 24.98
C ASP A 33 23.11 10.80 24.98
N GLU A 34 22.82 10.26 26.16
CA GLU A 34 21.81 9.20 26.34
C GLU A 34 20.38 9.68 26.03
N ILE A 35 20.08 10.96 26.28
CA ILE A 35 18.74 11.53 26.00
C ILE A 35 18.51 11.61 24.50
N GLU A 36 19.50 12.10 23.75
CA GLU A 36 19.42 12.21 22.29
C GLU A 36 19.31 10.83 21.61
N LYS A 37 19.96 9.79 22.18
CA LYS A 37 19.78 8.40 21.72
C LYS A 37 18.34 7.91 21.89
N LEU A 38 17.69 8.25 23.00
CA LEU A 38 16.30 7.87 23.24
C LEU A 38 15.37 8.58 22.25
N GLU A 39 15.61 9.86 21.95
CA GLU A 39 14.83 10.59 20.95
C GLU A 39 14.97 10.02 19.53
N ILE A 40 16.17 9.55 19.17
CA ILE A 40 16.42 8.86 17.90
C ILE A 40 15.62 7.55 17.83
N LEU A 41 15.61 6.77 18.92
CA LEU A 41 14.86 5.51 18.99
C LEU A 41 13.35 5.73 18.93
N ASP A 42 12.83 6.70 19.66
CA ASP A 42 11.40 7.05 19.65
C ASP A 42 10.97 7.52 18.25
N SER A 43 11.80 8.33 17.60
CA SER A 43 11.56 8.78 16.23
C SER A 43 11.54 7.62 15.23
N TYR A 44 12.46 6.66 15.38
CA TYR A 44 12.49 5.45 14.56
C TYR A 44 11.27 4.54 14.81
N ALA A 45 10.88 4.35 16.07
CA ALA A 45 9.69 3.59 16.45
C ALA A 45 8.42 4.21 15.83
N ALA A 46 8.27 5.53 15.92
CA ALA A 46 7.15 6.25 15.31
C ALA A 46 7.14 6.12 13.78
N TYR A 47 8.31 6.20 13.13
CA TYR A 47 8.41 6.04 11.67
C TYR A 47 8.07 4.61 11.22
N SER A 48 8.63 3.60 11.89
CA SER A 48 8.38 2.19 11.58
C SER A 48 6.91 1.81 11.78
N GLN A 49 6.28 2.31 12.84
CA GLN A 49 4.85 2.09 13.07
C GLN A 49 3.98 2.71 11.97
N ARG A 50 4.30 3.93 11.52
CA ARG A 50 3.59 4.56 10.39
C ARG A 50 3.79 3.79 9.09
N ALA A 51 5.01 3.36 8.80
CA ALA A 51 5.31 2.57 7.61
C ALA A 51 4.55 1.23 7.62
N TYR A 52 4.50 0.57 8.78
CA TYR A 52 3.72 -0.66 8.95
C TYR A 52 2.21 -0.43 8.74
N GLN A 53 1.65 0.62 9.34
CA GLN A 53 0.23 0.97 9.15
C GLN A 53 -0.10 1.24 7.68
N GLN A 54 0.78 1.91 6.94
CA GLN A 54 0.59 2.12 5.50
C GLN A 54 0.58 0.80 4.72
N GLN A 55 1.52 -0.11 5.00
CA GLN A 55 1.54 -1.41 4.33
C GLN A 55 0.29 -2.25 4.64
N VAL A 56 -0.15 -2.25 5.90
CA VAL A 56 -1.39 -2.91 6.31
C VAL A 56 -2.60 -2.29 5.61
N ALA A 57 -2.67 -0.96 5.54
CA ALA A 57 -3.76 -0.26 4.84
C ALA A 57 -3.81 -0.62 3.35
N VAL A 58 -2.66 -0.71 2.68
CA VAL A 58 -2.58 -1.15 1.27
C VAL A 58 -3.07 -2.59 1.13
N ALA A 59 -2.61 -3.50 1.99
CA ALA A 59 -3.01 -4.91 1.95
C ALA A 59 -4.53 -5.07 2.18
N ILE A 60 -5.08 -4.36 3.17
CA ILE A 60 -6.53 -4.36 3.44
C ILE A 60 -7.30 -3.78 2.26
N SER A 61 -6.85 -2.67 1.69
CA SER A 61 -7.51 -2.03 0.54
C SER A 61 -7.56 -2.95 -0.67
N PHE A 62 -6.46 -3.66 -0.94
CA PHE A 62 -6.39 -4.63 -2.02
C PHE A 62 -7.35 -5.81 -1.81
N LEU A 63 -7.39 -6.35 -0.59
CA LEU A 63 -8.30 -7.44 -0.23
C LEU A 63 -9.77 -7.00 -0.32
N ALA A 64 -10.09 -5.81 0.20
CA ALA A 64 -11.42 -5.23 0.12
C ALA A 64 -11.87 -5.03 -1.34
N GLY A 65 -10.97 -4.55 -2.21
CA GLY A 65 -11.21 -4.44 -3.64
C GLY A 65 -11.60 -5.77 -4.28
N ARG A 66 -10.85 -6.85 -4.00
CA ARG A 66 -11.18 -8.19 -4.52
C ARG A 66 -12.54 -8.72 -4.05
N ILE A 67 -12.88 -8.46 -2.79
CA ILE A 67 -14.18 -8.86 -2.25
C ILE A 67 -15.30 -8.07 -2.96
N LEU A 68 -15.11 -6.77 -3.16
CA LEU A 68 -16.06 -5.93 -3.88
C LEU A 68 -16.21 -6.38 -5.33
N ASP A 69 -15.12 -6.73 -6.02
CA ASP A 69 -15.18 -7.29 -7.38
C ASP A 69 -16.10 -8.52 -7.43
N THR A 70 -15.91 -9.45 -6.50
CA THR A 70 -16.70 -10.70 -6.46
C THR A 70 -18.20 -10.44 -6.20
N LEU A 71 -18.53 -9.40 -5.43
CA LEU A 71 -19.92 -9.04 -5.12
C LEU A 71 -20.58 -8.22 -6.23
N LEU A 72 -19.81 -7.38 -6.93
CA LEU A 72 -20.31 -6.47 -7.96
C LEU A 72 -20.35 -7.12 -9.35
N GLU A 73 -19.41 -8.03 -9.65
CA GLU A 73 -19.32 -8.76 -10.91
C GLU A 73 -20.67 -9.35 -11.37
N PRO A 74 -21.42 -10.13 -10.55
CA PRO A 74 -22.69 -10.69 -10.99
C PRO A 74 -23.76 -9.63 -11.30
N ASN A 75 -23.78 -8.52 -10.55
CA ASN A 75 -24.69 -7.40 -10.84
C ASN A 75 -24.33 -6.73 -12.18
N ILE A 76 -23.05 -6.47 -12.41
CA ILE A 76 -22.57 -5.85 -13.65
C ILE A 76 -22.86 -6.76 -14.84
N LEU A 77 -22.53 -8.06 -14.74
CA LEU A 77 -22.80 -9.04 -15.79
C LEU A 77 -24.30 -9.14 -16.12
N SER A 78 -25.18 -9.01 -15.12
CA SER A 78 -26.63 -9.06 -15.33
C SER A 78 -27.21 -7.90 -16.14
N HIS A 79 -26.44 -6.82 -16.31
CA HIS A 79 -26.85 -5.62 -17.06
C HIS A 79 -26.13 -5.48 -18.40
N LEU A 80 -25.20 -6.38 -18.71
CA LEU A 80 -24.56 -6.43 -20.03
C LEU A 80 -25.48 -7.11 -21.04
N PRO A 81 -25.52 -6.61 -22.30
CA PRO A 81 -26.32 -7.23 -23.34
C PRO A 81 -25.85 -8.67 -23.59
N ALA A 82 -26.81 -9.58 -23.76
CA ALA A 82 -26.51 -10.97 -24.08
C ALA A 82 -25.70 -11.05 -25.38
N VAL A 83 -24.60 -11.81 -25.35
CA VAL A 83 -23.81 -12.09 -26.55
C VAL A 83 -24.51 -13.19 -27.33
N ASP A 84 -25.28 -12.80 -28.34
CA ASP A 84 -25.84 -13.77 -29.28
C ASP A 84 -24.73 -14.36 -30.15
N ILE A 85 -24.41 -15.62 -29.89
CA ILE A 85 -23.51 -16.39 -30.75
C ILE A 85 -24.34 -16.82 -31.96
N LEU A 86 -24.17 -16.12 -33.08
CA LEU A 86 -24.75 -16.52 -34.36
C LEU A 86 -24.21 -17.91 -34.74
N SER A 87 -25.02 -18.95 -34.56
CA SER A 87 -24.74 -20.30 -35.02
C SER A 87 -24.63 -20.29 -36.54
N ARG A 88 -23.39 -20.28 -37.06
CA ARG A 88 -23.16 -20.52 -38.49
C ARG A 88 -23.43 -22.00 -38.74
N GLY A 89 -24.64 -22.31 -39.21
CA GLY A 89 -25.02 -23.67 -39.60
C GLY A 89 -23.98 -24.25 -40.56
N ARG A 90 -23.37 -25.39 -40.20
CA ARG A 90 -22.59 -26.17 -41.18
C ARG A 90 -23.57 -26.68 -42.24
N PRO A 91 -23.26 -26.56 -43.54
CA PRO A 91 -24.09 -27.20 -44.56
C PRO A 91 -24.09 -28.70 -44.31
N ALA A 92 -25.28 -29.31 -44.31
CA ALA A 92 -25.42 -30.76 -44.22
C ALA A 92 -24.72 -31.41 -45.41
N THR A 93 -23.74 -32.26 -45.15
CA THR A 93 -23.16 -33.15 -46.15
C THR A 93 -24.28 -34.07 -46.62
N LYS A 94 -24.73 -33.90 -47.86
CA LYS A 94 -25.65 -34.85 -48.51
C LYS A 94 -24.85 -36.10 -48.85
N GLU A 95 -25.21 -37.22 -48.24
CA GLU A 95 -24.84 -38.55 -48.73
C GLU A 95 -25.55 -38.86 -50.06
#